data_AF-A0A946NUS1-F1
#
_entry.id   AF-A0A946NUS1-F1
#
_cell.length_a   1.000
_cell.length_b   1.000
_cell.length_c   1.000
_cell.angle_alpha   90.00
_cell.angle_beta   90.00
_cell.angle_gamma   90.00
#
_symmetry.space_group_name_H-M   'P 1'
#
loop_
_entity.id
_entity.type
_entity.pdbx_description
1 polymer ?
#
loop_
_entity_poly.entity_id
_entity_poly.type
_entity_poly.pdbx_seq_one_letter_code
_entity_poly.pdbx_strand_id
1 'polypeptide(L)'
;MILICILCFCNAKTKFSDRDVATMIPKYFARDHNSPPITRTRIYGENGKKVLHLNIQVNRNRYENELEYALSAMASVCQYAEMPFDKFVLIMEPTSRQIDTERLEAKAKCTIDYFVFKRVKYNRWLTKCITTEKI
;
A
#
# COMPACT_ATOMS: atom_id res chain seq x y z
N MET A 1 -45.35 -11.98 25.80
CA MET A 1 -44.43 -12.60 24.82
C MET A 1 -44.92 -12.17 23.45
N ILE A 2 -44.21 -11.35 22.68
CA ILE A 2 -43.15 -11.72 21.73
C ILE A 2 -42.45 -10.40 21.35
N LEU A 3 -41.25 -10.16 21.88
CA LEU A 3 -39.96 -10.28 21.19
C LEU A 3 -39.77 -9.25 20.06
N ILE A 4 -39.35 -8.04 20.46
CA ILE A 4 -38.76 -7.04 19.57
C ILE A 4 -37.40 -7.59 19.12
N CYS A 5 -37.35 -8.18 17.93
CA CYS A 5 -36.10 -8.59 17.30
C CYS A 5 -35.29 -7.35 16.91
N ILE A 6 -34.25 -7.12 17.69
CA ILE A 6 -33.16 -6.18 17.45
C ILE A 6 -32.63 -6.41 16.04
N LEU A 7 -32.85 -5.46 15.13
CA LEU A 7 -32.11 -5.32 13.88
C LEU A 7 -30.69 -4.90 14.23
N CYS A 8 -29.88 -5.89 14.61
CA CYS A 8 -28.44 -5.73 14.75
C CYS A 8 -27.88 -5.60 13.34
N PHE A 9 -27.79 -4.36 12.84
CA PHE A 9 -26.96 -4.07 11.67
C PHE A 9 -25.51 -4.31 12.07
N CYS A 10 -25.07 -5.56 12.03
CA CYS A 10 -23.68 -5.94 12.05
C CYS A 10 -23.04 -5.32 10.80
N ASN A 11 -22.52 -4.10 10.93
CA ASN A 11 -21.60 -3.50 9.98
C ASN A 11 -20.29 -4.30 10.03
N ALA A 12 -20.31 -5.52 9.52
CA ALA A 12 -19.10 -6.27 9.26
C ALA A 12 -18.31 -5.44 8.26
N LYS A 13 -17.16 -4.90 8.68
CA LYS A 13 -16.25 -4.19 7.79
C LYS A 13 -15.96 -5.11 6.62
N THR A 14 -16.27 -4.68 5.40
CA THR A 14 -16.00 -5.45 4.19
C THR A 14 -14.52 -5.81 4.19
N LYS A 15 -14.24 -7.11 4.16
CA LYS A 15 -12.91 -7.68 4.05
C LYS A 15 -12.69 -8.12 2.62
N PHE A 16 -11.55 -7.77 2.04
CA PHE A 16 -11.23 -8.03 0.64
C PHE A 16 -10.22 -9.16 0.51
N SER A 17 -10.47 -10.07 -0.43
CA SER A 17 -9.52 -11.13 -0.77
C SER A 17 -8.28 -10.56 -1.47
N ASP A 18 -7.23 -11.37 -1.63
CA ASP A 18 -6.01 -10.94 -2.32
C ASP A 18 -6.27 -10.54 -3.77
N ARG A 19 -7.19 -11.25 -4.43
CA ARG A 19 -7.63 -10.91 -5.79
C ARG A 19 -8.33 -9.56 -5.85
N ASP A 20 -9.17 -9.27 -4.86
CA ASP A 20 -9.85 -7.98 -4.76
C ASP A 20 -8.83 -6.87 -4.52
N VAL A 21 -7.90 -7.05 -3.58
CA VAL A 21 -6.81 -6.09 -3.30
C VAL A 21 -5.98 -5.82 -4.55
N ALA A 22 -5.56 -6.86 -5.27
CA ALA A 22 -4.80 -6.71 -6.51
C ALA A 22 -5.55 -5.93 -7.59
N THR A 23 -6.88 -6.00 -7.60
CA THR A 23 -7.75 -5.27 -8.53
C THR A 23 -8.05 -3.84 -8.06
N MET A 24 -8.14 -3.62 -6.76
CA MET A 24 -8.42 -2.31 -6.16
C MET A 24 -7.23 -1.36 -6.28
N ILE A 25 -5.99 -1.85 -6.18
CA ILE A 25 -4.80 -0.99 -6.24
C ILE A 25 -4.72 -0.22 -7.58
N PRO A 26 -4.75 -0.85 -8.77
CA PRO A 26 -4.74 -0.11 -10.04
C PRO A 26 -5.92 0.85 -10.17
N LYS A 27 -7.10 0.46 -9.68
CA LYS A 27 -8.29 1.33 -9.67
C LYS A 27 -8.13 2.54 -8.75
N TYR A 28 -7.39 2.40 -7.65
CA TYR A 28 -7.09 3.51 -6.75
C TYR A 28 -6.22 4.55 -7.46
N PHE A 29 -5.15 4.10 -8.14
CA PHE A 29 -4.25 4.97 -8.89
C PHE A 29 -4.98 5.65 -10.06
N ALA A 30 -5.78 4.91 -10.83
CA ALA A 30 -6.52 5.44 -11.97
C ALA A 30 -7.53 6.55 -11.61
N ARG A 31 -7.88 6.74 -10.34
CA ARG A 31 -8.75 7.84 -9.88
C ARG A 31 -8.03 9.18 -9.77
N ASP A 32 -6.71 9.18 -9.65
CA ASP A 32 -5.90 10.39 -9.54
C ASP A 32 -5.03 10.54 -10.78
N HIS A 33 -5.28 11.59 -11.56
CA HIS A 33 -4.52 11.91 -12.77
C HIS A 33 -3.05 12.25 -12.49
N ASN A 34 -2.70 12.59 -11.25
CA ASN A 34 -1.32 12.85 -10.84
C ASN A 34 -0.60 11.61 -10.33
N SER A 35 -1.28 10.46 -10.25
CA SER A 35 -0.67 9.21 -9.80
C SER A 35 0.44 8.75 -10.75
N PRO A 36 1.51 8.13 -10.23
CA PRO A 36 2.52 7.53 -11.09
C PRO A 36 1.95 6.29 -11.79
N PRO A 37 2.32 6.01 -13.04
CA PRO A 37 1.88 4.79 -13.73
C PRO A 37 2.35 3.54 -12.98
N ILE A 38 1.43 2.58 -12.76
CA ILE A 38 1.80 1.25 -12.26
C ILE A 38 2.25 0.39 -13.43
N THR A 39 3.45 -0.17 -13.35
CA THR A 39 3.97 -1.14 -14.33
C THR A 39 3.73 -2.59 -13.88
N ARG A 40 3.55 -2.82 -12.58
CA ARG A 40 3.30 -4.17 -12.02
C ARG A 40 2.60 -4.13 -10.68
N THR A 41 1.68 -5.09 -10.47
CA THR A 41 1.08 -5.40 -9.16
C THR A 41 1.16 -6.90 -8.90
N ARG A 42 1.69 -7.30 -7.75
CA ARG A 42 1.79 -8.71 -7.33
C ARG A 42 1.52 -8.86 -5.84
N ILE A 43 0.92 -10.00 -5.48
CA ILE A 43 0.80 -10.44 -4.08
C ILE A 43 1.43 -11.83 -4.01
N TYR A 44 2.31 -12.04 -3.04
CA TYR A 44 2.99 -13.31 -2.84
C TYR A 44 3.41 -13.51 -1.38
N GLY A 45 3.76 -14.75 -1.04
CA GLY A 45 4.41 -15.10 0.22
C GLY A 45 5.92 -15.16 0.05
N GLU A 46 6.67 -14.61 1.01
CA GLU A 46 8.14 -14.65 1.05
C GLU A 46 8.57 -14.83 2.51
N ASN A 47 9.33 -15.89 2.81
CA ASN A 47 9.83 -16.16 4.16
C ASN A 47 8.72 -16.15 5.25
N GLY A 48 7.56 -16.73 4.93
CA GLY A 48 6.39 -16.75 5.80
C GLY A 48 5.65 -15.42 5.96
N LYS A 49 6.05 -14.38 5.21
CA LYS A 49 5.43 -13.05 5.21
C LYS A 49 4.61 -12.84 3.95
N LYS A 50 3.43 -12.23 4.09
CA LYS A 50 2.60 -11.81 2.97
C LYS A 50 3.02 -10.44 2.46
N VAL A 51 3.31 -10.36 1.17
CA VAL A 51 3.88 -9.19 0.51
C VAL A 51 2.92 -8.64 -0.55
N LEU A 52 2.65 -7.34 -0.51
CA LEU A 52 2.13 -6.59 -1.67
C LEU A 52 3.30 -5.91 -2.36
N HIS A 53 3.48 -6.17 -3.64
CA HIS A 53 4.58 -5.66 -4.46
C HIS A 53 4.02 -4.82 -5.60
N LEU A 54 4.48 -3.57 -5.69
CA LEU A 54 4.17 -2.67 -6.80
C LEU A 54 5.46 -2.22 -7.50
N ASN A 55 5.38 -2.09 -8.82
CA ASN A 55 6.34 -1.30 -9.59
C ASN A 55 5.61 -0.07 -10.12
N ILE A 56 6.24 1.09 -9.96
CA ILE A 56 5.74 2.35 -10.47
C ILE A 56 6.81 3.03 -11.32
N GLN A 57 6.38 3.71 -12.38
CA GLN A 57 7.25 4.58 -13.15
C GLN A 57 7.26 5.96 -12.51
N VAL A 58 8.46 6.49 -12.20
CA VAL A 58 8.60 7.70 -11.41
C VAL A 58 9.29 8.84 -12.15
N ASN A 59 8.82 10.06 -11.88
CA ASN A 59 9.44 11.28 -12.34
C ASN A 59 10.40 11.80 -11.26
N ARG A 60 11.65 12.10 -11.64
CA ARG A 60 12.68 12.66 -10.74
C ARG A 60 12.16 13.86 -9.93
N ASN A 61 11.38 14.75 -10.55
CA ASN A 61 10.90 15.97 -9.91
C ASN A 61 9.79 15.71 -8.89
N ARG A 62 9.18 14.52 -8.90
CA ARG A 62 8.07 14.14 -8.02
C ARG A 62 8.36 12.87 -7.24
N TYR A 63 9.62 12.46 -7.17
CA TYR A 63 10.03 11.16 -6.63
C TYR A 63 9.45 10.90 -5.24
N GLU A 64 9.69 11.81 -4.29
CA GLU A 64 9.21 11.67 -2.91
C GLU A 64 7.66 11.69 -2.84
N ASN A 65 7.02 12.57 -3.60
CA ASN A 65 5.55 12.64 -3.65
C ASN A 65 4.94 11.35 -4.22
N GLU A 66 5.54 10.77 -5.25
CA GLU A 66 5.07 9.53 -5.90
C GLU A 66 5.33 8.29 -5.02
N LEU A 67 6.43 8.29 -4.27
CA LEU A 67 6.73 7.31 -3.21
C LEU A 67 5.65 7.33 -2.13
N GLU A 68 5.39 8.51 -1.55
CA GLU A 68 4.39 8.68 -0.50
C GLU A 68 2.99 8.35 -1.00
N TYR A 69 2.66 8.77 -2.22
CA TYR A 69 1.39 8.45 -2.86
C TYR A 69 1.21 6.93 -2.97
N ALA A 70 2.21 6.22 -3.49
CA ALA A 70 2.11 4.77 -3.67
C ALA A 70 1.98 4.04 -2.34
N LEU A 71 2.79 4.37 -1.33
CA LEU A 71 2.69 3.76 -0.01
C LEU A 71 1.37 4.10 0.71
N SER A 72 0.85 5.31 0.51
CA SER A 72 -0.47 5.73 0.99
C SER A 72 -1.59 4.92 0.32
N ALA A 73 -1.53 4.72 -1.00
CA ALA A 73 -2.50 3.91 -1.74
C ALA A 73 -2.47 2.44 -1.29
N MET A 74 -1.28 1.85 -1.16
CA MET A 74 -1.09 0.50 -0.61
C MET A 74 -1.72 0.38 0.78
N ALA A 75 -1.43 1.33 1.68
CA ALA A 75 -2.00 1.35 3.02
C ALA A 75 -3.53 1.51 3.01
N SER A 76 -4.05 2.44 2.22
CA SER A 76 -5.47 2.76 2.14
C SER A 76 -6.31 1.58 1.68
N VAL A 77 -5.79 0.79 0.74
CA VAL A 77 -6.47 -0.42 0.25
C VAL A 77 -6.27 -1.60 1.20
N CYS A 78 -5.03 -1.85 1.63
CA CYS A 78 -4.70 -3.06 2.40
C CYS A 78 -5.26 -3.05 3.84
N GLN A 79 -5.67 -1.90 4.40
CA GLN A 79 -6.32 -1.87 5.71
C GLN A 79 -7.60 -2.71 5.77
N TYR A 80 -8.23 -2.95 4.61
CA TYR A 80 -9.45 -3.72 4.47
C TYR A 80 -9.21 -5.14 3.95
N ALA A 81 -7.96 -5.57 3.83
CA ALA A 81 -7.65 -6.93 3.43
C ALA A 81 -8.16 -7.94 4.46
N GLU A 82 -8.69 -9.08 3.99
CA GLU A 82 -9.16 -10.15 4.85
C GLU A 82 -8.03 -10.72 5.70
N MET A 83 -6.90 -10.99 5.05
CA MET A 83 -5.65 -11.41 5.65
C MET A 83 -4.65 -10.24 5.61
N PRO A 84 -4.16 -9.76 6.76
CA PRO A 84 -3.22 -8.65 6.83
C PRO A 84 -1.95 -8.89 6.01
N PHE A 85 -1.41 -7.82 5.42
CA PHE A 85 -0.09 -7.84 4.82
C PHE A 85 0.99 -7.56 5.87
N ASP A 86 2.14 -8.19 5.71
CA ASP A 86 3.31 -7.98 6.57
C ASP A 86 4.23 -6.89 6.00
N LYS A 87 4.42 -6.92 4.68
CA LYS A 87 5.37 -6.05 3.97
C LYS A 87 4.76 -5.49 2.69
N PHE A 88 5.12 -4.25 2.40
CA PHE A 88 4.97 -3.60 1.11
C PHE A 88 6.33 -3.54 0.44
N VAL A 89 6.40 -3.95 -0.82
CA VAL A 89 7.57 -3.77 -1.68
C VAL A 89 7.16 -2.80 -2.78
N LEU A 90 7.93 -1.73 -2.95
CA LEU A 90 7.72 -0.73 -3.99
C LEU A 90 9.01 -0.62 -4.80
N ILE A 91 8.92 -0.88 -6.09
CA ILE A 91 10.00 -0.62 -7.04
C ILE A 91 9.69 0.70 -7.74
N MET A 92 10.60 1.65 -7.61
CA MET A 92 10.52 2.96 -8.24
C MET A 92 11.44 2.97 -9.45
N GLU A 93 10.84 2.87 -10.64
CA GLU A 93 11.52 2.78 -11.93
C GLU A 93 11.58 4.18 -12.55
N PRO A 94 12.74 4.88 -12.54
CA PRO A 94 12.83 6.23 -13.06
C PRO A 94 12.63 6.26 -14.58
N THR A 95 12.00 7.32 -15.08
CA THR A 95 11.89 7.54 -16.54
C THR A 95 13.24 7.80 -17.21
N SER A 96 14.23 8.26 -16.45
CA SER A 96 15.59 8.54 -16.93
C SER A 96 16.55 7.40 -16.60
N ARG A 97 17.31 6.95 -17.61
CA ARG A 97 18.35 5.90 -17.47
C ARG A 97 19.55 6.32 -16.60
N GLN A 98 19.64 7.59 -16.22
CA GLN A 98 20.73 8.11 -15.38
C GLN A 98 20.46 7.96 -13.88
N ILE A 99 19.27 7.47 -13.50
CA ILE A 99 18.86 7.30 -12.11
C ILE A 99 18.66 5.81 -11.87
N ASP A 100 19.26 5.31 -10.80
CA ASP A 100 19.14 3.91 -10.41
C ASP A 100 17.69 3.57 -10.05
N THR A 101 17.29 2.33 -10.31
CA THR A 101 16.01 1.84 -9.81
C THR A 101 16.14 1.65 -8.30
N GLU A 102 15.15 2.11 -7.55
CA GLU A 102 15.15 1.92 -6.10
C GLU A 102 14.08 0.93 -5.71
N ARG A 103 14.45 0.04 -4.79
CA ARG A 103 13.56 -0.87 -4.12
C ARG A 103 13.35 -0.38 -2.70
N LEU A 104 12.08 -0.22 -2.34
CA LEU A 104 11.67 0.15 -1.00
C LEU A 104 10.88 -0.99 -0.39
N GLU A 105 11.26 -1.34 0.82
CA GLU A 105 10.52 -2.26 1.67
C GLU A 105 9.92 -1.50 2.83
N ALA A 106 8.60 -1.54 2.97
CA ALA A 106 7.89 -0.91 4.07
C ALA A 106 7.14 -1.94 4.92
N LYS A 107 7.18 -1.78 6.24
CA LYS A 107 6.35 -2.58 7.17
C LYS A 107 4.89 -2.16 6.97
N ALA A 108 4.05 -3.08 6.50
CA ALA A 108 2.68 -2.77 6.08
C ALA A 108 1.86 -2.17 7.23
N LYS A 109 1.85 -2.82 8.40
CA LYS A 109 1.15 -2.32 9.59
C LYS A 109 1.58 -0.90 9.98
N CYS A 110 2.89 -0.63 10.04
CA CYS A 110 3.38 0.70 10.40
C CYS A 110 3.00 1.76 9.36
N THR A 111 3.03 1.41 8.08
CA THR A 111 2.66 2.31 6.98
C THR A 111 1.16 2.62 7.02
N ILE A 112 0.31 1.63 7.33
CA ILE A 112 -1.12 1.84 7.59
C ILE A 112 -1.34 2.72 8.83
N ASP A 113 -0.62 2.46 9.92
CA ASP A 113 -0.71 3.27 11.15
C ASP A 113 -0.30 4.74 10.89
N TYR A 114 0.63 4.99 9.96
CA TYR A 114 1.01 6.34 9.54
C TYR A 114 -0.04 6.99 8.63
N PHE A 115 -0.35 6.41 7.47
CA PHE A 115 -1.19 7.06 6.46
C PHE A 115 -2.68 7.03 6.80
N VAL A 116 -3.18 5.95 7.37
CA VAL A 116 -4.61 5.75 7.61
C VAL A 116 -4.99 6.16 9.03
N PHE A 117 -4.34 5.57 10.04
CA PHE A 117 -4.75 5.78 11.43
C PHE A 117 -4.10 6.98 12.11
N LYS A 118 -3.10 7.61 11.47
CA LYS A 118 -2.36 8.78 11.98
C LYS A 118 -1.75 8.56 13.39
N ARG A 119 -1.37 7.32 13.71
CA ARG A 119 -0.81 6.91 15.03
C ARG A 119 0.71 6.98 15.09
N VAL A 120 1.37 7.05 13.94
CA VAL A 120 2.83 7.13 13.82
C VAL A 120 3.19 8.51 13.25
N LYS A 121 4.25 9.15 13.75
CA LYS A 121 4.77 10.41 13.19
C LYS A 121 5.63 10.14 11.96
N TYR A 122 5.67 11.08 11.02
CA TYR A 122 6.46 10.99 9.78
C TYR A 122 7.91 10.52 10.02
N ASN A 123 8.69 11.21 10.87
CA ASN A 123 10.08 10.84 11.15
C ASN A 123 10.24 9.39 11.62
N ARG A 124 9.29 8.89 12.43
CA ARG A 124 9.33 7.50 12.91
C ARG A 124 8.97 6.53 11.80
N TRP A 125 7.98 6.86 10.97
CA TRP A 125 7.60 6.05 9.82
C TRP A 125 8.78 5.93 8.84
N LEU A 126 9.35 7.06 8.41
CA LEU A 126 10.46 7.11 7.46
C LEU A 126 11.67 6.30 7.96
N THR A 127 12.07 6.46 9.22
CA THR A 127 13.32 5.85 9.74
C THR A 127 13.19 4.44 10.29
N LYS A 128 12.01 4.00 10.71
CA LYS A 128 11.81 2.69 11.37
C LYS A 128 10.95 1.71 10.58
N CYS A 129 10.24 2.20 9.58
CA CYS A 129 9.25 1.43 8.85
C CYS A 129 9.56 1.26 7.38
N ILE A 130 10.47 2.04 6.82
CA ILE A 130 10.93 1.93 5.44
C ILE A 130 12.42 1.54 5.44
N THR A 131 12.80 0.73 4.47
CA THR A 131 14.20 0.43 4.14
C THR A 131 14.33 0.53 2.63
N THR A 132 15.36 1.21 2.16
CA THR A 132 15.58 1.47 0.73
C THR A 132 16.91 0.86 0.31
N GLU A 133 16.91 0.24 -0.86
CA GLU A 133 18.09 -0.32 -1.51
C GLU A 133 18.09 0.04 -3.00
N LYS A 134 19.25 0.32 -3.57
CA LYS A 134 19.42 0.53 -5.02
C LYS A 134 19.57 -0.81 -5.72
N ILE A 135 18.91 -0.99 -6.86
CA ILE A 135 18.90 -2.23 -7.65
C ILE A 135 19.18 -2.01 -9.13
#